data_AF-A0A0E3LVG7-F1
#
_entry.id   AF-A0A0E3LVG7-F1
#
_cell.length_a   1.000
_cell.length_b   1.000
_cell.length_c   1.000
_cell.angle_alpha   90.00
_cell.angle_beta   90.00
_cell.angle_gamma   90.00
#
_symmetry.space_group_name_H-M   'P 1'
#
loop_
_entity.id
_entity.type
_entity.pdbx_description
1 polymer ?
#
loop_
_entity_poly.entity_id
_entity_poly.type
_entity_poly.pdbx_seq_one_letter_code
_entity_poly.pdbx_strand_id
1 'polypeptide(L)'
;MKAVCMCVGVHLPYSPKWYWPVEGFTGVPEMDRYFDRNQIFSRLLKAGREFLRLNDLFIESIERGGSYAFDLSGPFLEQCRWDPEMLESFRELAESRRVEFTGSCNYHSLSALYPDLSWFREEVTIYREMMKELLGVSPETFVNTELLYTQRAGDILGEMGFKCLIAEGSRNILDGYDPVRVFESQLPILLRHINLSEDLELRFSEKSWEGYPLIPDKFADWIAGIEGDVLTLYLNNTSLCLHHRNKSMIADFIRAFPEALKSRGIEMITPSEAVSRFSPLRLPTLGTEQTIRYGMHNAVGNHAQQLYLRELVRVGEELSEIKGKKNYGRLKQIFGYLQQSEILFSMGPGNSREGHERAVNYYSILSDLRRAVLEESA
;
A
#
# COMPACT_ATOMS: atom_id res chain seq x y z
N MET A 1 -14.07 -18.01 14.74
CA MET A 1 -13.19 -16.82 14.70
C MET A 1 -12.92 -16.30 16.10
N LYS A 2 -11.71 -15.80 16.41
CA LYS A 2 -11.42 -15.15 17.71
C LYS A 2 -11.13 -13.65 17.56
N ALA A 3 -10.49 -13.25 16.47
CA ALA A 3 -10.12 -11.85 16.26
C ALA A 3 -10.21 -11.41 14.80
N VAL A 4 -10.27 -10.09 14.60
CA VAL A 4 -10.20 -9.42 13.29
C VAL A 4 -9.10 -8.37 13.33
N CYS A 5 -8.20 -8.39 12.34
CA CYS A 5 -7.30 -7.29 12.04
C CYS A 5 -7.87 -6.50 10.86
N MET A 6 -8.14 -5.22 11.04
CA MET A 6 -8.58 -4.34 9.96
C MET A 6 -7.46 -3.37 9.60
N CYS A 7 -6.93 -3.50 8.38
CA CYS A 7 -5.91 -2.63 7.82
C CYS A 7 -6.52 -1.69 6.78
N VAL A 8 -6.19 -0.40 6.88
CA VAL A 8 -6.71 0.65 6.01
C VAL A 8 -5.56 1.29 5.25
N GLY A 9 -5.52 1.07 3.93
CA GLY A 9 -4.54 1.65 3.02
C GLY A 9 -4.91 3.06 2.60
N VAL A 10 -3.99 4.01 2.78
CA VAL A 10 -4.10 5.41 2.36
C VAL A 10 -2.98 5.72 1.37
N HIS A 11 -3.37 5.94 0.12
CA HIS A 11 -2.43 6.18 -0.97
C HIS A 11 -2.92 7.30 -1.88
N LEU A 12 -2.01 8.21 -2.23
CA LEU A 12 -2.16 9.22 -3.28
C LEU A 12 -0.87 9.27 -4.10
N PRO A 13 -0.87 8.95 -5.40
CA PRO A 13 0.34 8.85 -6.20
C PRO A 13 0.84 10.21 -6.70
N TYR A 14 2.15 10.31 -6.92
CA TYR A 14 2.74 11.36 -7.76
C TYR A 14 2.54 11.01 -9.22
N SER A 15 1.45 11.51 -9.81
CA SER A 15 1.09 11.19 -11.19
C SER A 15 2.04 11.82 -12.21
N PRO A 16 2.66 11.02 -13.11
CA PRO A 16 3.44 11.58 -14.20
C PRO A 16 2.53 12.34 -15.18
N LYS A 17 3.05 13.42 -15.75
CA LYS A 17 2.39 14.18 -16.82
C LYS A 17 2.67 13.55 -18.19
N TRP A 18 1.89 13.95 -19.20
CA TRP A 18 2.29 13.71 -20.58
C TRP A 18 3.54 14.54 -20.88
N TYR A 19 4.63 13.85 -21.16
CA TYR A 19 5.96 14.41 -21.35
C TYR A 19 6.29 14.39 -22.83
N TRP A 20 6.57 15.57 -23.38
CA TRP A 20 6.94 15.72 -24.78
C TRP A 20 8.41 16.16 -24.88
N PRO A 21 9.26 15.39 -25.60
CA PRO A 21 10.68 15.70 -25.75
C PRO A 21 11.02 17.06 -26.39
N VAL A 22 10.02 17.74 -26.97
CA VAL A 22 10.22 19.03 -27.67
C VAL A 22 10.70 20.15 -26.73
N GLU A 23 10.46 20.02 -25.43
CA GLU A 23 10.96 20.95 -24.40
C GLU A 23 12.47 20.82 -24.14
N GLY A 24 13.13 19.83 -24.75
CA GLY A 24 14.57 19.63 -24.72
C GLY A 24 15.05 18.79 -23.55
N PHE A 25 15.77 17.71 -23.87
CA PHE A 25 16.50 16.88 -22.90
C PHE A 25 17.78 17.61 -22.43
N THR A 26 17.64 18.63 -21.59
CA THR A 26 18.79 19.41 -21.12
C THR A 26 18.80 19.60 -19.61
N GLY A 27 20.00 19.66 -19.05
CA GLY A 27 20.22 19.91 -17.63
C GLY A 27 19.66 18.82 -16.72
N VAL A 28 19.77 19.08 -15.42
CA VAL A 28 19.28 18.19 -14.37
C VAL A 28 17.77 18.37 -14.24
N PRO A 29 16.96 17.31 -14.37
CA PRO A 29 15.52 17.42 -14.26
C PRO A 29 15.08 17.77 -12.84
N GLU A 30 13.93 18.43 -12.74
CA GLU A 30 13.21 18.70 -11.49
C GLU A 30 11.87 17.94 -11.49
N MET A 31 11.24 17.80 -10.33
CA MET A 31 9.97 17.08 -10.19
C MET A 31 8.89 17.59 -11.15
N ASP A 32 8.76 18.92 -11.33
CA ASP A 32 7.77 19.53 -12.25
C ASP A 32 7.98 19.17 -13.72
N ARG A 33 9.18 18.73 -14.08
CA ARG A 33 9.44 18.27 -15.44
C ARG A 33 8.63 17.03 -15.75
N TYR A 34 8.39 16.15 -14.78
CA TYR A 34 7.74 14.86 -15.03
C TYR A 34 6.42 14.68 -14.31
N PHE A 35 6.16 15.41 -13.22
CA PHE A 35 4.98 15.22 -12.38
C PHE A 35 4.15 16.51 -12.32
N ASP A 36 2.83 16.37 -12.40
CA ASP A 36 1.91 17.51 -12.31
C ASP A 36 1.62 17.85 -10.84
N ARG A 37 2.50 18.66 -10.21
CA ARG A 37 2.37 19.04 -8.80
C ARG A 37 1.05 19.79 -8.50
N ASN A 38 0.52 20.57 -9.45
CA ASN A 38 -0.75 21.25 -9.27
C ASN A 38 -1.91 20.26 -9.19
N GLN A 39 -1.92 19.27 -10.09
CA GLN A 39 -2.92 18.21 -10.05
C GLN A 39 -2.80 17.34 -8.79
N ILE A 40 -1.57 17.00 -8.37
CA ILE A 40 -1.30 16.23 -7.15
C ILE A 40 -1.83 16.99 -5.92
N PHE A 41 -1.48 18.27 -5.77
CA PHE A 41 -2.00 19.11 -4.68
C PHE A 41 -3.53 19.26 -4.71
N SER A 42 -4.11 19.44 -5.90
CA SER A 42 -5.58 19.50 -6.05
C SER A 42 -6.27 18.19 -5.61
N ARG A 43 -5.66 17.03 -5.87
CA ARG A 43 -6.17 15.73 -5.41
C ARG A 43 -6.09 15.61 -3.90
N LEU A 44 -4.97 16.01 -3.29
CA LEU A 44 -4.84 16.06 -1.83
C LEU A 44 -5.96 16.90 -1.21
N LEU A 45 -6.18 18.13 -1.68
CA LEU A 45 -7.24 19.01 -1.13
C LEU A 45 -8.66 18.41 -1.27
N LYS A 46 -8.92 17.68 -2.37
CA LYS A 46 -10.21 17.02 -2.61
C LYS A 46 -10.42 15.76 -1.76
N ALA A 47 -9.34 15.05 -1.45
CA ALA A 47 -9.37 13.81 -0.67
C ALA A 47 -9.28 14.09 0.84
N GLY A 48 -8.41 15.02 1.25
CA GLY A 48 -8.03 15.31 2.63
C GLY A 48 -9.23 15.60 3.55
N ARG A 49 -10.20 16.39 3.10
CA ARG A 49 -11.42 16.64 3.89
C ARG A 49 -12.20 15.38 4.24
N GLU A 50 -12.17 14.37 3.39
CA GLU A 50 -12.87 13.11 3.62
C GLU A 50 -12.00 12.13 4.40
N PHE A 51 -10.67 12.21 4.25
CA PHE A 51 -9.73 11.49 5.11
C PHE A 51 -9.86 11.95 6.57
N LEU A 52 -9.92 13.26 6.82
CA LEU A 52 -10.15 13.82 8.16
C LEU A 52 -11.44 13.28 8.78
N ARG A 53 -12.55 13.35 8.03
CA ARG A 53 -13.84 12.82 8.48
C ARG A 53 -13.81 11.32 8.77
N LEU A 54 -13.10 10.53 7.96
CA LEU A 54 -12.94 9.10 8.24
C LEU A 54 -12.09 8.86 9.48
N ASN A 55 -11.03 9.64 9.70
CA ASN A 55 -10.20 9.55 10.89
C ASN A 55 -11.04 9.82 12.16
N ASP A 56 -11.92 10.83 12.14
CA ASP A 56 -12.88 11.08 13.23
C ASP A 56 -13.77 9.85 13.51
N LEU A 57 -14.28 9.20 12.45
CA LEU A 57 -15.08 7.98 12.59
C LEU A 57 -14.29 6.80 13.16
N PHE A 58 -13.01 6.69 12.82
CA PHE A 58 -12.13 5.68 13.40
C PHE A 58 -11.88 5.94 14.88
N ILE A 59 -11.71 7.20 15.30
CA ILE A 59 -11.60 7.58 16.72
C ILE A 59 -12.88 7.19 17.47
N GLU A 60 -14.06 7.56 16.96
CA GLU A 60 -15.35 7.15 17.55
C GLU A 60 -15.49 5.62 17.64
N SER A 61 -14.97 4.88 16.65
CA SER A 61 -14.99 3.43 16.64
C SER A 61 -14.01 2.81 17.65
N ILE A 62 -12.84 3.42 17.82
CA ILE A 62 -11.83 3.00 18.81
C ILE A 62 -12.39 3.09 20.23
N GLU A 63 -13.15 4.14 20.55
CA GLU A 63 -13.84 4.29 21.85
C GLU A 63 -14.82 3.14 22.14
N ARG A 64 -15.33 2.51 21.08
CA ARG A 64 -16.25 1.35 21.14
C ARG A 64 -15.54 0.00 21.09
N GLY A 65 -14.21 -0.01 21.16
CA GLY A 65 -13.38 -1.22 21.13
C GLY A 65 -12.79 -1.55 19.76
N GLY A 66 -12.82 -0.62 18.81
CA GLY A 66 -12.13 -0.75 17.54
C GLY A 66 -10.61 -0.76 17.70
N SER A 67 -9.93 -1.48 16.81
CA SER A 67 -8.48 -1.47 16.68
C SER A 67 -8.12 -1.64 15.21
N TYR A 68 -7.12 -0.87 14.75
CA TYR A 68 -6.85 -0.69 13.32
C TYR A 68 -5.36 -0.72 13.02
N ALA A 69 -5.02 -1.12 11.81
CA ALA A 69 -3.74 -0.82 11.20
C ALA A 69 -3.92 0.20 10.07
N PHE A 70 -2.97 1.12 9.92
CA PHE A 70 -2.92 2.04 8.78
C PHE A 70 -1.66 1.79 7.95
N ASP A 71 -1.85 1.58 6.66
CA ASP A 71 -0.78 1.58 5.65
C ASP A 71 -0.82 2.90 4.90
N LEU A 72 0.13 3.79 5.23
CA LEU A 72 0.24 5.11 4.63
C LEU A 72 1.35 5.07 3.59
N SER A 73 1.03 5.22 2.30
CA SER A 73 2.10 5.23 1.28
C SER A 73 3.05 6.41 1.48
N GLY A 74 4.34 6.24 1.20
CA GLY A 74 5.28 7.37 1.31
C GLY A 74 4.97 8.57 0.40
N PRO A 75 4.47 8.40 -0.86
CA PRO A 75 4.01 9.52 -1.66
C PRO A 75 2.87 10.33 -1.00
N PHE A 76 2.00 9.68 -0.23
CA PHE A 76 0.95 10.36 0.52
C PHE A 76 1.51 11.13 1.72
N LEU A 77 2.41 10.54 2.49
CA LEU A 77 3.05 11.20 3.63
C LEU A 77 3.84 12.46 3.21
N GLU A 78 4.53 12.41 2.08
CA GLU A 78 5.21 13.59 1.52
C GLU A 78 4.21 14.70 1.15
N GLN A 79 3.04 14.33 0.63
CA GLN A 79 1.96 15.29 0.36
C GLN A 79 1.34 15.84 1.66
N CYS A 80 1.23 15.04 2.72
CA CYS A 80 0.75 15.50 4.03
C CYS A 80 1.62 16.59 4.64
N ARG A 81 2.89 16.75 4.22
CA ARG A 81 3.71 17.91 4.63
C ARG A 81 3.10 19.26 4.20
N TRP A 82 2.22 19.26 3.20
CA TRP A 82 1.49 20.46 2.76
C TRP A 82 0.21 20.71 3.56
N ASP A 83 -0.20 19.76 4.40
CA ASP A 83 -1.44 19.80 5.17
C ASP A 83 -1.18 19.37 6.63
N PRO A 84 -0.79 20.31 7.51
CA PRO A 84 -0.51 20.02 8.92
C PRO A 84 -1.69 19.42 9.69
N GLU A 85 -2.93 19.77 9.33
CA GLU A 85 -4.14 19.22 9.94
C GLU A 85 -4.26 17.72 9.65
N MET A 86 -3.91 17.31 8.43
CA MET A 86 -3.90 15.91 8.06
C MET A 86 -2.88 15.10 8.88
N LEU A 87 -1.66 15.60 9.05
CA LEU A 87 -0.67 14.94 9.90
C LEU A 87 -1.13 14.81 11.35
N GLU A 88 -1.75 15.86 11.88
CA GLU A 88 -2.23 15.86 13.26
C GLU A 88 -3.33 14.81 13.49
N SER A 89 -4.26 14.65 12.54
CA SER A 89 -5.29 13.62 12.65
C SER A 89 -4.74 12.19 12.72
N PHE A 90 -3.60 11.90 12.06
CA PHE A 90 -2.94 10.61 12.17
C PHE A 90 -2.14 10.46 13.48
N ARG A 91 -1.60 11.56 14.03
CA ARG A 91 -0.97 11.53 15.36
C ARG A 91 -2.01 11.24 16.45
N GLU A 92 -3.19 11.83 16.36
CA GLU A 92 -4.29 11.54 17.29
C GLU A 92 -4.68 10.05 17.24
N LEU A 93 -4.78 9.46 16.04
CA LEU A 93 -4.97 8.02 15.89
C LEU A 93 -3.85 7.22 16.58
N ALA A 94 -2.59 7.63 16.44
CA ALA A 94 -1.44 6.98 17.09
C ALA A 94 -1.52 7.02 18.63
N GLU A 95 -1.99 8.13 19.20
CA GLU A 95 -2.10 8.32 20.65
C GLU A 95 -3.11 7.38 21.31
N SER A 96 -4.11 6.90 20.56
CA SER A 96 -5.13 5.97 21.06
C SER A 96 -4.58 4.64 21.59
N ARG A 97 -3.37 4.24 21.17
CA ARG A 97 -2.75 2.92 21.43
C ARG A 97 -3.58 1.72 20.95
N ARG A 98 -4.63 1.96 20.16
CA ARG A 98 -5.46 0.97 19.48
C ARG A 98 -5.17 0.93 17.98
N VAL A 99 -4.28 1.79 17.53
CA VAL A 99 -3.84 1.93 16.14
C VAL A 99 -2.38 1.54 16.01
N GLU A 100 -2.09 0.72 15.01
CA GLU A 100 -0.73 0.42 14.56
C GLU A 100 -0.49 1.04 13.18
N PHE A 101 0.62 1.79 13.02
CA PHE A 101 1.07 2.23 11.70
C PHE A 101 2.06 1.22 11.12
N THR A 102 1.86 0.85 9.87
CA THR A 102 2.68 -0.15 9.20
C THR A 102 3.88 0.46 8.49
N GLY A 103 4.91 -0.34 8.26
CA GLY A 103 6.03 -0.04 7.38
C GLY A 103 5.59 -0.27 5.94
N SER A 104 6.12 0.53 5.03
CA SER A 104 5.82 0.42 3.60
C SER A 104 7.06 0.69 2.75
N CYS A 105 6.91 0.57 1.44
CA CYS A 105 7.92 0.96 0.47
C CYS A 105 7.80 2.47 0.18
N ASN A 106 8.89 3.23 0.32
CA ASN A 106 8.82 4.70 0.36
C ASN A 106 8.16 5.34 -0.86
N TYR A 107 8.36 4.79 -2.06
CA TYR A 107 7.77 5.36 -3.26
C TYR A 107 6.54 4.60 -3.75
N HIS A 108 5.92 3.76 -2.90
CA HIS A 108 4.88 2.83 -3.34
C HIS A 108 5.35 2.02 -4.56
N SER A 109 6.63 1.61 -4.53
CA SER A 109 7.31 1.01 -5.66
C SER A 109 7.20 -0.52 -5.66
N LEU A 110 7.41 -1.13 -6.83
CA LEU A 110 7.59 -2.59 -6.95
C LEU A 110 9.06 -3.01 -6.86
N SER A 111 9.91 -2.26 -6.14
CA SER A 111 11.34 -2.56 -5.97
C SER A 111 11.61 -3.92 -5.31
N ALA A 112 10.64 -4.47 -4.57
CA ALA A 112 10.68 -5.84 -4.04
C ALA A 112 10.69 -6.95 -5.13
N LEU A 113 10.44 -6.60 -6.39
CA LEU A 113 10.58 -7.50 -7.55
C LEU A 113 11.99 -7.46 -8.19
N TYR A 114 12.89 -6.60 -7.70
CA TYR A 114 14.19 -6.43 -8.34
C TYR A 114 15.11 -7.65 -8.12
N PRO A 115 16.05 -7.90 -9.03
CA PRO A 115 17.09 -8.92 -8.84
C PRO A 115 17.96 -8.62 -7.63
N ASP A 116 18.35 -7.36 -7.42
CA ASP A 116 19.00 -6.87 -6.20
C ASP A 116 18.00 -6.07 -5.36
N LEU A 117 17.90 -6.40 -4.08
CA LEU A 117 16.97 -5.78 -3.13
C LEU A 117 17.63 -4.67 -2.29
N SER A 118 18.85 -4.24 -2.64
CA SER A 118 19.51 -3.08 -2.04
C SER A 118 18.64 -1.82 -2.12
N TRP A 119 17.99 -1.60 -3.27
CA TRP A 119 17.06 -0.49 -3.48
C TRP A 119 15.82 -0.59 -2.60
N PHE A 120 15.21 -1.78 -2.54
CA PHE A 120 14.07 -2.05 -1.66
C PHE A 120 14.42 -1.79 -0.19
N ARG A 121 15.56 -2.30 0.30
CA ARG A 121 16.04 -2.06 1.66
C ARG A 121 16.23 -0.57 1.95
N GLU A 122 16.76 0.17 0.99
CA GLU A 122 16.96 1.61 1.11
C GLU A 122 15.61 2.36 1.18
N GLU A 123 14.64 2.02 0.33
CA GLU A 123 13.29 2.60 0.39
C GLU A 123 12.60 2.31 1.73
N VAL A 124 12.68 1.08 2.24
CA VAL A 124 12.12 0.74 3.56
C VAL A 124 12.79 1.55 4.68
N THR A 125 14.09 1.82 4.55
CA THR A 125 14.83 2.66 5.53
C THR A 125 14.37 4.11 5.49
N ILE A 126 14.29 4.71 4.30
CA ILE A 126 13.79 6.09 4.10
C ILE A 126 12.37 6.22 4.66
N TYR A 127 11.50 5.24 4.38
CA TYR A 127 10.13 5.25 4.89
C TYR A 127 10.08 5.23 6.43
N ARG A 128 10.88 4.39 7.08
CA ARG A 128 10.95 4.33 8.55
C ARG A 128 11.41 5.65 9.16
N GLU A 129 12.40 6.31 8.54
CA GLU A 129 12.87 7.62 8.97
C GLU A 129 11.77 8.68 8.85
N MET A 130 11.04 8.70 7.74
CA MET A 130 9.92 9.61 7.52
C MET A 130 8.77 9.36 8.50
N MET A 131 8.43 8.10 8.81
CA MET A 131 7.41 7.77 9.80
C MET A 131 7.78 8.26 11.20
N LYS A 132 9.05 8.10 11.58
CA LYS A 132 9.56 8.60 12.85
C LYS A 132 9.56 10.13 12.89
N GLU A 133 9.95 10.79 11.80
CA GLU A 133 9.95 12.25 11.69
C GLU A 133 8.53 12.84 11.79
N LEU A 134 7.58 12.30 11.01
CA LEU A 134 6.26 12.88 10.84
C LEU A 134 5.30 12.49 11.96
N LEU A 135 5.32 11.23 12.39
CA LEU A 135 4.33 10.67 13.32
C LEU A 135 4.95 10.19 14.64
N GLY A 136 6.28 10.17 14.78
CA GLY A 136 6.95 9.66 15.97
C GLY A 136 6.86 8.14 16.14
N VAL A 137 6.43 7.42 15.11
CA VAL A 137 6.19 5.97 15.16
C VAL A 137 7.34 5.17 14.54
N SER A 138 7.55 3.95 15.03
CA SER A 138 8.50 2.98 14.47
C SER A 138 7.73 1.70 14.14
N PRO A 139 7.33 1.50 12.87
CA PRO A 139 6.47 0.38 12.51
C PRO A 139 7.09 -0.99 12.82
N GLU A 140 6.25 -1.92 13.30
CA GLU A 140 6.62 -3.31 13.56
C GLU A 140 5.99 -4.28 12.56
N THR A 141 4.81 -3.96 12.05
CA THR A 141 4.18 -4.63 10.91
C THR A 141 4.59 -3.96 9.61
N PHE A 142 4.81 -4.75 8.55
CA PHE A 142 5.05 -4.26 7.20
C PHE A 142 3.89 -4.61 6.26
N VAL A 143 3.52 -3.69 5.38
CA VAL A 143 2.64 -3.92 4.24
C VAL A 143 3.40 -3.47 3.00
N ASN A 144 3.71 -4.41 2.12
CA ASN A 144 4.38 -4.04 0.88
C ASN A 144 3.40 -3.40 -0.09
N THR A 145 3.93 -2.61 -1.03
CA THR A 145 3.17 -2.00 -2.12
C THR A 145 2.19 -3.01 -2.73
N GLU A 146 0.91 -2.65 -2.75
CA GLU A 146 -0.15 -3.50 -3.31
C GLU A 146 -0.18 -4.91 -2.73
N LEU A 147 0.13 -5.08 -1.43
CA LEU A 147 0.16 -6.38 -0.74
C LEU A 147 1.10 -7.39 -1.40
N LEU A 148 2.14 -6.90 -2.09
CA LEU A 148 3.13 -7.71 -2.80
C LEU A 148 3.90 -8.61 -1.82
N TYR A 149 3.79 -9.91 -2.05
CA TYR A 149 4.56 -10.93 -1.35
C TYR A 149 5.58 -11.59 -2.28
N THR A 150 6.83 -11.60 -1.82
CA THR A 150 7.87 -12.53 -2.26
C THR A 150 8.62 -13.03 -1.02
N GLN A 151 9.07 -14.29 -1.03
CA GLN A 151 9.87 -14.83 0.08
C GLN A 151 11.12 -13.96 0.35
N ARG A 152 11.83 -13.57 -0.71
CA ARG A 152 13.06 -12.76 -0.62
C ARG A 152 12.84 -11.42 0.08
N ALA A 153 11.71 -10.75 -0.19
CA ALA A 153 11.37 -9.52 0.50
C ALA A 153 11.05 -9.78 1.99
N GLY A 154 10.31 -10.86 2.29
CA GLY A 154 10.03 -11.29 3.66
C GLY A 154 11.30 -11.54 4.48
N ASP A 155 12.29 -12.21 3.90
CA ASP A 155 13.58 -12.50 4.56
C ASP A 155 14.31 -11.20 4.94
N ILE A 156 14.42 -10.27 3.99
CA ILE A 156 15.05 -8.95 4.23
C ILE A 156 14.30 -8.15 5.29
N LEU A 157 12.96 -8.17 5.27
CA LEU A 157 12.16 -7.47 6.27
C LEU A 157 12.36 -8.07 7.68
N GLY A 158 12.49 -9.39 7.80
CA GLY A 158 12.86 -10.06 9.04
C GLY A 158 14.24 -9.60 9.55
N GLU A 159 15.24 -9.54 8.67
CA GLU A 159 16.57 -8.99 9.02
C GLU A 159 16.53 -7.51 9.44
N MET A 160 15.59 -6.74 8.90
CA MET A 160 15.37 -5.33 9.26
C MET A 160 14.61 -5.13 10.57
N GLY A 161 14.17 -6.22 11.22
CA GLY A 161 13.53 -6.22 12.53
C GLY A 161 12.02 -6.04 12.53
N PHE A 162 11.35 -6.19 11.38
CA PHE A 162 9.89 -6.28 11.36
C PHE A 162 9.43 -7.57 12.05
N LYS A 163 8.19 -7.57 12.56
CA LYS A 163 7.60 -8.69 13.31
C LYS A 163 6.39 -9.34 12.64
N CYS A 164 5.74 -8.61 11.73
CA CYS A 164 4.59 -9.10 10.98
C CYS A 164 4.64 -8.58 9.54
N LEU A 165 4.17 -9.39 8.59
CA LEU A 165 3.89 -8.99 7.21
C LEU A 165 2.40 -9.18 6.92
N ILE A 166 1.75 -8.20 6.28
CA ILE A 166 0.44 -8.40 5.67
C ILE A 166 0.62 -8.53 4.15
N ALA A 167 0.02 -9.56 3.57
CA ALA A 167 0.12 -9.87 2.15
C ALA A 167 -1.23 -10.31 1.56
N GLU A 168 -1.31 -10.41 0.24
CA GLU A 168 -2.54 -10.81 -0.44
C GLU A 168 -2.84 -12.30 -0.22
N GLY A 169 -4.07 -12.63 0.18
CA GLY A 169 -4.53 -14.02 0.37
C GLY A 169 -5.02 -14.63 -0.93
N SER A 170 -4.19 -14.62 -1.97
CA SER A 170 -4.55 -15.14 -3.28
C SER A 170 -4.58 -16.67 -3.30
N ARG A 171 -5.36 -17.24 -4.24
CA ARG A 171 -5.55 -18.69 -4.35
C ARG A 171 -4.25 -19.47 -4.55
N ASN A 172 -3.27 -18.92 -5.28
CA ASN A 172 -1.97 -19.57 -5.48
C ASN A 172 -1.13 -19.60 -4.20
N ILE A 173 -1.28 -18.62 -3.31
CA ILE A 173 -0.66 -18.66 -1.99
C ILE A 173 -1.42 -19.62 -1.08
N LEU A 174 -2.75 -19.56 -1.05
CA LEU A 174 -3.53 -20.30 -0.07
C LEU A 174 -3.60 -21.81 -0.31
N ASP A 175 -3.50 -22.29 -1.55
CA ASP A 175 -3.52 -23.73 -1.91
C ASP A 175 -4.61 -24.55 -1.17
N GLY A 176 -5.82 -24.00 -1.08
CA GLY A 176 -6.97 -24.64 -0.42
C GLY A 176 -7.12 -24.37 1.08
N TYR A 177 -6.21 -23.60 1.69
CA TYR A 177 -6.38 -23.06 3.05
C TYR A 177 -7.20 -21.76 3.04
N ASP A 178 -7.79 -21.43 4.19
CA ASP A 178 -8.45 -20.14 4.41
C ASP A 178 -7.48 -19.11 5.02
N PRO A 179 -7.54 -17.81 4.64
CA PRO A 179 -6.66 -16.75 5.15
C PRO A 179 -7.11 -16.26 6.54
N VAL A 180 -7.20 -17.18 7.50
CA VAL A 180 -7.87 -16.98 8.80
C VAL A 180 -7.00 -17.39 10.00
N ARG A 181 -5.69 -17.44 9.77
CA ARG A 181 -4.63 -17.81 10.71
C ARG A 181 -3.41 -16.91 10.50
N VAL A 182 -2.54 -16.89 11.49
CA VAL A 182 -1.14 -16.46 11.30
C VAL A 182 -0.42 -17.57 10.55
N PHE A 183 0.39 -17.22 9.55
CA PHE A 183 1.16 -18.19 8.78
C PHE A 183 2.65 -18.11 9.08
N GLU A 184 3.31 -19.27 9.11
CA GLU A 184 4.74 -19.40 9.36
C GLU A 184 5.56 -18.98 8.14
N SER A 185 6.50 -18.08 8.35
CA SER A 185 7.57 -17.69 7.43
C SER A 185 8.72 -17.10 8.27
N GLN A 186 9.83 -16.67 7.65
CA GLN A 186 10.90 -15.94 8.36
C GLN A 186 10.36 -14.73 9.13
N LEU A 187 9.36 -14.07 8.54
CA LEU A 187 8.55 -13.02 9.13
C LEU A 187 7.10 -13.53 9.17
N PRO A 188 6.46 -13.74 10.34
CA PRO A 188 5.07 -14.20 10.41
C PRO A 188 4.11 -13.38 9.54
N ILE A 189 3.22 -14.05 8.82
CA ILE A 189 2.40 -13.44 7.78
C ILE A 189 0.91 -13.54 8.11
N LEU A 190 0.20 -12.44 7.90
CA LEU A 190 -1.25 -12.37 7.84
C LEU A 190 -1.67 -12.20 6.37
N LEU A 191 -2.57 -13.07 5.91
CA LEU A 191 -3.06 -13.02 4.53
C LEU A 191 -4.43 -12.33 4.48
N ARG A 192 -4.59 -11.39 3.55
CA ARG A 192 -5.86 -10.69 3.35
C ARG A 192 -6.95 -11.66 2.93
N HIS A 193 -8.10 -11.59 3.58
CA HIS A 193 -9.30 -12.26 3.12
C HIS A 193 -9.98 -11.42 2.00
N ILE A 194 -9.67 -11.75 0.74
CA ILE A 194 -10.07 -10.98 -0.46
C ILE A 194 -11.58 -10.70 -0.48
N ASN A 195 -12.42 -11.74 -0.41
CA ASN A 195 -13.87 -11.58 -0.63
C ASN A 195 -14.51 -10.62 0.38
N LEU A 196 -14.32 -10.88 1.68
CA LEU A 196 -14.83 -10.01 2.75
C LEU A 196 -14.23 -8.60 2.73
N SER A 197 -12.97 -8.45 2.29
CA SER A 197 -12.39 -7.12 2.09
C SER A 197 -13.09 -6.37 0.96
N GLU A 198 -13.33 -7.02 -0.19
CA GLU A 198 -14.03 -6.43 -1.33
C GLU A 198 -15.51 -6.16 -1.06
N ASP A 199 -16.15 -6.93 -0.17
CA ASP A 199 -17.53 -6.69 0.24
C ASP A 199 -17.67 -5.33 0.93
N LEU A 200 -16.70 -4.96 1.79
CA LEU A 200 -16.64 -3.65 2.43
C LEU A 200 -16.09 -2.56 1.50
N GLU A 201 -15.11 -2.90 0.68
CA GLU A 201 -14.41 -1.91 -0.14
C GLU A 201 -15.18 -1.55 -1.41
N LEU A 202 -15.69 -2.53 -2.14
CA LEU A 202 -16.26 -2.36 -3.48
C LEU A 202 -17.79 -2.48 -3.46
N ARG A 203 -18.31 -3.54 -2.82
CA ARG A 203 -19.73 -3.93 -2.91
C ARG A 203 -20.64 -3.27 -1.88
N PHE A 204 -20.09 -2.54 -0.91
CA PHE A 204 -20.83 -1.99 0.25
C PHE A 204 -22.09 -1.21 -0.13
N SER A 205 -22.01 -0.41 -1.20
CA SER A 205 -23.12 0.42 -1.70
C SER A 205 -23.86 -0.19 -2.91
N GLU A 206 -23.54 -1.44 -3.28
CA GLU A 206 -23.96 -2.07 -4.52
C GLU A 206 -25.30 -2.80 -4.36
N LYS A 207 -26.40 -2.09 -4.66
CA LYS A 207 -27.78 -2.58 -4.40
C LYS A 207 -28.17 -3.88 -5.12
N SER A 208 -27.46 -4.23 -6.20
CA SER A 208 -27.69 -5.47 -6.95
C SER A 208 -26.92 -6.67 -6.38
N TRP A 209 -25.97 -6.46 -5.47
CA TRP A 209 -25.26 -7.52 -4.80
C TRP A 209 -26.13 -8.16 -3.72
N GLU A 210 -26.16 -9.49 -3.67
CA GLU A 210 -26.99 -10.27 -2.72
C GLU A 210 -26.67 -9.95 -1.24
N GLY A 211 -25.45 -9.50 -0.97
CA GLY A 211 -25.03 -9.04 0.36
C GLY A 211 -25.61 -7.69 0.78
N TYR A 212 -26.24 -6.92 -0.10
CA TYR A 212 -26.80 -5.61 0.22
C TYR A 212 -28.17 -5.70 0.94
N PRO A 213 -28.48 -4.83 1.93
CA PRO A 213 -27.56 -3.89 2.57
C PRO A 213 -26.57 -4.64 3.47
N LEU A 214 -25.33 -4.16 3.48
CA LEU A 214 -24.32 -4.66 4.41
C LEU A 214 -24.41 -3.86 5.72
N ILE A 215 -24.79 -4.54 6.79
CA ILE A 215 -24.88 -3.98 8.15
C ILE A 215 -23.89 -4.68 9.09
N PRO A 216 -23.46 -4.02 10.17
CA PRO A 216 -22.47 -4.57 11.11
C PRO A 216 -22.79 -5.97 11.63
N ASP A 217 -24.02 -6.19 12.09
CA ASP A 217 -24.43 -7.50 12.62
C ASP A 217 -24.35 -8.61 11.58
N LYS A 218 -24.86 -8.35 10.37
CA LYS A 218 -24.81 -9.30 9.26
C LYS A 218 -23.37 -9.69 8.92
N PHE A 219 -22.49 -8.70 8.83
CA PHE A 219 -21.08 -8.95 8.51
C PHE A 219 -20.35 -9.66 9.66
N ALA A 220 -20.65 -9.29 10.91
CA ALA A 220 -20.10 -9.97 12.09
C ALA A 220 -20.59 -11.43 12.21
N ASP A 221 -21.84 -11.72 11.84
CA ASP A 221 -22.37 -13.09 11.77
C ASP A 221 -21.63 -13.93 10.73
N TRP A 222 -21.34 -13.37 9.55
CA TRP A 222 -20.53 -14.04 8.54
C TRP A 222 -19.14 -14.38 9.07
N ILE A 223 -18.47 -13.43 9.73
CA ILE A 223 -17.14 -13.65 10.32
C ILE A 223 -17.19 -14.69 11.44
N ALA A 224 -18.22 -14.66 12.28
CA ALA A 224 -18.39 -15.62 13.38
C ALA A 224 -18.55 -17.06 12.89
N GLY A 225 -19.17 -17.25 11.72
CA GLY A 225 -19.33 -18.55 11.08
C GLY A 225 -18.03 -19.15 10.51
N ILE A 226 -16.92 -18.39 10.46
CA ILE A 226 -15.65 -18.85 9.91
C ILE A 226 -14.79 -19.50 11.00
N GLU A 227 -14.35 -20.73 10.76
CA GLU A 227 -13.42 -21.43 11.63
C GLU A 227 -11.99 -20.90 11.44
N GLY A 228 -11.45 -20.25 12.47
CA GLY A 228 -10.21 -19.51 12.37
C GLY A 228 -9.84 -18.81 13.67
N ASP A 229 -8.59 -18.39 13.77
CA ASP A 229 -8.09 -17.64 14.92
C ASP A 229 -8.16 -16.14 14.65
N VAL A 230 -7.67 -15.68 13.50
CA VAL A 230 -7.63 -14.26 13.13
C VAL A 230 -7.96 -14.05 11.67
N LEU A 231 -8.90 -13.15 11.38
CA LEU A 231 -9.25 -12.72 10.03
C LEU A 231 -8.57 -11.39 9.71
N THR A 232 -7.90 -11.27 8.56
CA THR A 232 -7.27 -10.00 8.14
C THR A 232 -8.05 -9.38 6.99
N LEU A 233 -8.55 -8.16 7.21
CA LEU A 233 -9.20 -7.34 6.20
C LEU A 233 -8.26 -6.21 5.79
N TYR A 234 -8.17 -5.95 4.49
CA TYR A 234 -7.41 -4.82 3.96
C TYR A 234 -8.30 -4.01 3.02
N LEU A 235 -8.48 -2.73 3.33
CA LEU A 235 -9.42 -1.83 2.65
C LEU A 235 -8.71 -0.58 2.16
N ASN A 236 -9.09 -0.08 0.99
CA ASN A 236 -8.65 1.24 0.55
C ASN A 236 -9.49 2.35 1.20
N ASN A 237 -8.82 3.31 1.84
CA ASN A 237 -9.45 4.47 2.46
C ASN A 237 -10.26 5.30 1.44
N THR A 238 -9.73 5.46 0.21
CA THR A 238 -10.43 6.14 -0.89
C THR A 238 -11.80 5.52 -1.19
N SER A 239 -11.93 4.20 -1.08
CA SER A 239 -13.21 3.51 -1.28
C SER A 239 -14.19 3.79 -0.14
N LEU A 240 -13.71 3.82 1.11
CA LEU A 240 -14.50 4.24 2.26
C LEU A 240 -14.99 5.69 2.11
N CYS A 241 -14.14 6.60 1.63
CA CYS A 241 -14.54 7.97 1.33
C CYS A 241 -15.63 8.04 0.26
N LEU A 242 -15.53 7.20 -0.79
CA LEU A 242 -16.55 7.16 -1.84
C LEU A 242 -17.90 6.72 -1.28
N HIS A 243 -17.92 5.66 -0.47
CA HIS A 243 -19.14 5.21 0.22
C HIS A 243 -19.71 6.29 1.12
N HIS A 244 -18.86 7.03 1.84
CA HIS A 244 -19.28 8.10 2.74
C HIS A 244 -19.91 9.27 1.95
N ARG A 245 -19.26 9.74 0.89
CA ARG A 245 -19.78 10.80 0.00
C ARG A 245 -21.12 10.44 -0.64
N ASN A 246 -21.31 9.16 -0.97
CA ASN A 246 -22.56 8.64 -1.53
C ASN A 246 -23.68 8.53 -0.50
N LYS A 247 -23.49 9.03 0.73
CA LYS A 247 -24.45 8.98 1.85
C LYS A 247 -24.90 7.54 2.15
N SER A 248 -23.99 6.59 2.00
CA SER A 248 -24.21 5.20 2.43
C SER A 248 -24.14 5.10 3.96
N MET A 249 -24.43 3.91 4.49
CA MET A 249 -24.34 3.63 5.93
C MET A 249 -22.90 3.33 6.41
N ILE A 250 -21.86 3.68 5.64
CA ILE A 250 -20.48 3.30 5.98
C ILE A 250 -20.01 3.92 7.30
N ALA A 251 -20.46 5.15 7.62
CA ALA A 251 -20.12 5.79 8.89
C ALA A 251 -20.72 5.04 10.08
N ASP A 252 -22.00 4.65 9.97
CA ASP A 252 -22.68 3.86 11.00
C ASP A 252 -22.06 2.46 11.10
N PHE A 253 -21.63 1.89 9.97
CA PHE A 253 -20.93 0.63 9.94
C PHE A 253 -19.62 0.71 10.72
N ILE A 254 -18.75 1.68 10.41
CA ILE A 254 -17.45 1.85 11.08
C ILE A 254 -17.62 1.99 12.59
N ARG A 255 -18.60 2.78 13.05
CA ARG A 255 -18.87 2.99 14.48
C ARG A 255 -19.33 1.72 15.20
N ALA A 256 -20.28 0.99 14.62
CA ALA A 256 -20.94 -0.12 15.31
C ALA A 256 -20.25 -1.48 15.10
N PHE A 257 -19.33 -1.58 14.13
CA PHE A 257 -18.67 -2.85 13.81
C PHE A 257 -17.90 -3.49 14.99
N PRO A 258 -17.14 -2.75 15.81
CA PRO A 258 -16.47 -3.36 16.97
C PRO A 258 -17.45 -3.98 17.97
N GLU A 259 -18.57 -3.30 18.26
CA GLU A 259 -19.59 -3.82 19.18
C GLU A 259 -20.31 -5.05 18.60
N ALA A 260 -20.57 -5.04 17.29
CA ALA A 260 -21.16 -6.17 16.57
C ALA A 260 -20.24 -7.41 16.61
N LEU A 261 -18.91 -7.25 16.48
CA LEU A 261 -17.95 -8.34 16.65
C LEU A 261 -17.89 -8.81 18.12
N LYS A 262 -17.84 -7.87 19.05
CA LYS A 262 -17.73 -8.15 20.49
C LYS A 262 -18.93 -8.96 21.00
N SER A 263 -20.14 -8.71 20.52
CA SER A 263 -21.34 -9.49 20.90
C SER A 263 -21.27 -10.96 20.46
N ARG A 264 -20.38 -11.29 19.52
CA ARG A 264 -20.08 -12.66 19.04
C ARG A 264 -18.78 -13.20 19.60
N GLY A 265 -18.18 -12.53 20.60
CA GLY A 265 -16.93 -12.93 21.23
C GLY A 265 -15.70 -12.74 20.35
N ILE A 266 -15.77 -11.85 19.35
CA ILE A 266 -14.67 -11.55 18.43
C ILE A 266 -14.09 -10.18 18.78
N GLU A 267 -12.77 -10.10 18.92
CA GLU A 267 -12.06 -8.86 19.23
C GLU A 267 -11.47 -8.23 17.96
N MET A 268 -11.42 -6.90 17.90
CA MET A 268 -10.55 -6.20 16.94
C MET A 268 -9.17 -6.01 17.59
N ILE A 269 -8.12 -6.44 16.89
CA ILE A 269 -6.73 -6.38 17.37
C ILE A 269 -5.79 -5.89 16.26
N THR A 270 -4.63 -5.39 16.65
CA THR A 270 -3.59 -5.01 15.68
C THR A 270 -2.91 -6.24 15.07
N PRO A 271 -2.28 -6.11 13.89
CA PRO A 271 -1.51 -7.20 13.29
C PRO A 271 -0.37 -7.72 14.19
N SER A 272 0.35 -6.83 14.87
CA SER A 272 1.40 -7.22 15.82
C SER A 272 0.86 -8.01 17.02
N GLU A 273 -0.31 -7.62 17.55
CA GLU A 273 -1.01 -8.38 18.59
C GLU A 273 -1.41 -9.78 18.09
N ALA A 274 -1.91 -9.90 16.86
CA ALA A 274 -2.31 -11.17 16.27
C ALA A 274 -1.15 -12.18 16.18
N VAL A 275 0.00 -11.77 15.64
CA VAL A 275 1.18 -12.65 15.51
C VAL A 275 1.80 -12.99 16.87
N SER A 276 1.58 -12.17 17.90
CA SER A 276 2.03 -12.47 19.27
C SER A 276 1.12 -13.46 20.01
N ARG A 277 -0.18 -13.47 19.69
CA ARG A 277 -1.22 -14.23 20.42
C ARG A 277 -1.49 -15.60 19.82
N PHE A 278 -1.43 -15.73 18.50
CA PHE A 278 -1.85 -16.94 17.80
C PHE A 278 -0.66 -17.73 17.24
N SER A 279 -0.71 -19.05 17.38
CA SER A 279 0.33 -19.92 16.85
C SER A 279 0.30 -19.93 15.31
N PRO A 280 1.45 -19.79 14.65
CA PRO A 280 1.52 -19.80 13.20
C PRO A 280 1.23 -21.19 12.64
N LEU A 281 0.57 -21.23 11.47
CA LEU A 281 0.35 -22.43 10.67
C LEU A 281 1.30 -22.43 9.48
N ARG A 282 1.94 -23.57 9.22
CA ARG A 282 2.81 -23.71 8.05
C ARG A 282 2.00 -23.75 6.76
N LEU A 283 2.40 -22.93 5.77
CA LEU A 283 1.83 -22.90 4.43
C LEU A 283 2.95 -23.09 3.39
N PRO A 284 3.08 -24.28 2.76
CA PRO A 284 4.25 -24.62 1.94
C PRO A 284 4.52 -23.68 0.76
N THR A 285 3.47 -23.17 0.13
CA THR A 285 3.49 -22.25 -1.01
C THR A 285 4.16 -20.91 -0.70
N LEU A 286 4.23 -20.47 0.56
CA LEU A 286 4.92 -19.22 0.92
C LEU A 286 6.42 -19.25 0.54
N GLY A 287 7.03 -20.43 0.44
CA GLY A 287 8.42 -20.57 0.00
C GLY A 287 8.64 -20.65 -1.51
N THR A 288 7.57 -20.68 -2.32
CA THR A 288 7.67 -20.94 -3.77
C THR A 288 6.86 -19.97 -4.63
N GLU A 289 5.78 -19.43 -4.08
CA GLU A 289 4.83 -18.59 -4.79
C GLU A 289 5.01 -17.12 -4.43
N GLN A 290 4.58 -16.26 -5.34
CA GLN A 290 4.51 -14.82 -5.14
C GLN A 290 3.10 -14.34 -5.48
N THR A 291 2.72 -13.22 -4.89
CA THR A 291 1.41 -12.61 -5.17
C THR A 291 1.47 -11.11 -5.00
N ILE A 292 0.50 -10.44 -5.59
CA ILE A 292 0.25 -9.01 -5.42
C ILE A 292 -1.26 -8.85 -5.51
N ARG A 293 -1.78 -7.81 -4.87
CA ARG A 293 -3.16 -7.38 -5.05
C ARG A 293 -3.47 -7.22 -6.54
N TYR A 294 -4.63 -7.70 -6.95
CA TYR A 294 -5.07 -7.80 -8.35
C TYR A 294 -4.26 -8.78 -9.22
N GLY A 295 -3.23 -9.44 -8.69
CA GLY A 295 -2.48 -10.51 -9.37
C GLY A 295 -1.30 -10.02 -10.21
N MET A 296 -0.25 -10.84 -10.25
CA MET A 296 1.05 -10.49 -10.86
C MET A 296 0.97 -10.08 -12.33
N HIS A 297 0.01 -10.63 -13.07
CA HIS A 297 -0.23 -10.26 -14.47
C HIS A 297 -0.59 -8.78 -14.65
N ASN A 298 -1.19 -8.12 -13.67
CA ASN A 298 -1.48 -6.69 -13.74
C ASN A 298 -0.23 -5.82 -13.55
N ALA A 299 0.78 -6.32 -12.83
CA ALA A 299 2.05 -5.62 -12.60
C ALA A 299 3.05 -5.80 -13.76
N VAL A 300 3.19 -7.04 -14.24
CA VAL A 300 4.29 -7.48 -15.14
C VAL A 300 3.81 -8.46 -16.21
N GLY A 301 2.54 -8.40 -16.60
CA GLY A 301 1.93 -9.36 -17.53
C GLY A 301 2.22 -9.12 -19.01
N ASN A 302 2.65 -7.92 -19.40
CA ASN A 302 2.98 -7.61 -20.79
C ASN A 302 4.45 -7.17 -20.98
N HIS A 303 4.89 -7.10 -22.25
CA HIS A 303 6.26 -6.74 -22.59
C HIS A 303 6.62 -5.30 -22.19
N ALA A 304 5.68 -4.36 -22.30
CA ALA A 304 5.93 -2.96 -21.95
C ALA A 304 6.21 -2.81 -20.44
N GLN A 305 5.48 -3.53 -19.58
CA GLN A 305 5.70 -3.55 -18.14
C GLN A 305 7.03 -4.21 -17.78
N GLN A 306 7.32 -5.38 -18.36
CA GLN A 306 8.56 -6.12 -18.09
C GLN A 306 9.81 -5.36 -18.53
N LEU A 307 9.76 -4.73 -19.71
CA LEU A 307 10.85 -3.88 -20.20
C LEU A 307 11.03 -2.64 -19.31
N TYR A 308 9.94 -2.06 -18.81
CA TYR A 308 10.02 -0.87 -17.97
C TYR A 308 10.68 -1.21 -16.63
N LEU A 309 10.30 -2.33 -16.03
CA LEU A 309 10.93 -2.85 -14.81
C LEU A 309 12.43 -3.10 -15.01
N ARG A 310 12.84 -3.66 -16.16
CA ARG A 310 14.27 -3.87 -16.49
C ARG A 310 15.03 -2.56 -16.66
N GLU A 311 14.44 -1.58 -17.34
CA GLU A 311 15.06 -0.27 -17.47
C GLU A 311 15.16 0.46 -16.14
N LEU A 312 14.18 0.31 -15.23
CA LEU A 312 14.30 0.84 -13.87
C LEU A 312 15.50 0.22 -13.14
N VAL A 313 15.66 -1.11 -13.17
CA VAL A 313 16.82 -1.78 -12.55
C VAL A 313 18.13 -1.22 -13.10
N ARG A 314 18.26 -1.11 -14.43
CA ARG A 314 19.44 -0.55 -15.08
C ARG A 314 19.72 0.90 -14.67
N VAL A 315 18.71 1.76 -14.67
CA VAL A 315 18.86 3.16 -14.28
C VAL A 315 19.23 3.26 -12.80
N GLY A 316 18.69 2.39 -11.94
CA GLY A 316 19.04 2.33 -10.52
C GLY A 316 20.50 1.93 -10.28
N GLU A 317 21.05 1.01 -11.08
CA GLU A 317 22.46 0.64 -11.08
C GLU A 317 23.34 1.84 -11.48
N GLU A 318 23.05 2.45 -12.64
CA GLU A 318 23.77 3.64 -13.15
C GLU A 318 23.70 4.82 -12.15
N LEU A 319 22.54 5.03 -11.52
CA LEU A 319 22.32 6.06 -10.51
C LEU A 319 23.15 5.79 -9.24
N SER A 320 23.38 4.53 -8.89
CA SER A 320 24.17 4.16 -7.72
C SER A 320 25.66 4.46 -7.90
N GLU A 321 26.16 4.48 -9.13
CA GLU A 321 27.56 4.80 -9.45
C GLU A 321 27.90 6.28 -9.22
N ILE A 322 26.88 7.16 -9.29
CA ILE A 322 27.05 8.60 -9.08
C ILE A 322 26.77 9.04 -7.63
N LYS A 323 26.75 8.09 -6.67
CA LYS A 323 26.63 8.41 -5.23
C LYS A 323 27.68 9.44 -4.80
N GLY A 324 27.23 10.49 -4.11
CA GLY A 324 28.08 11.59 -3.64
C GLY A 324 28.31 12.73 -4.65
N LYS A 325 27.85 12.58 -5.90
CA LYS A 325 27.82 13.69 -6.86
C LYS A 325 26.78 14.74 -6.49
N LYS A 326 26.95 15.95 -7.01
CA LYS A 326 26.15 17.14 -6.63
C LYS A 326 24.66 16.91 -6.81
N ASN A 327 24.26 16.30 -7.92
CA ASN A 327 22.85 16.15 -8.27
C ASN A 327 22.25 14.79 -7.89
N TYR A 328 23.01 13.90 -7.24
CA TYR A 328 22.58 12.54 -6.90
C TYR A 328 21.25 12.50 -6.13
N GLY A 329 21.13 13.29 -5.05
CA GLY A 329 19.92 13.27 -4.21
C GLY A 329 18.65 13.66 -4.99
N ARG A 330 18.76 14.64 -5.88
CA ARG A 330 17.65 15.09 -6.73
C ARG A 330 17.26 14.03 -7.76
N LEU A 331 18.24 13.47 -8.46
CA LEU A 331 18.01 12.41 -9.45
C LEU A 331 17.41 11.17 -8.80
N LYS A 332 17.90 10.79 -7.62
CA LYS A 332 17.38 9.68 -6.82
C LYS A 332 15.93 9.89 -6.40
N GLN A 333 15.58 11.08 -5.94
CA GLN A 333 14.20 11.38 -5.56
C GLN A 333 13.25 11.21 -6.76
N ILE A 334 13.62 11.75 -7.92
CA ILE A 334 12.83 11.61 -9.14
C ILE A 334 12.72 10.15 -9.56
N PHE A 335 13.84 9.42 -9.56
CA PHE A 335 13.89 8.00 -9.89
C PHE A 335 12.98 7.18 -8.98
N GLY A 336 12.95 7.47 -7.67
CA GLY A 336 12.03 6.85 -6.72
C GLY A 336 10.57 6.93 -7.17
N TYR A 337 10.09 8.13 -7.49
CA TYR A 337 8.71 8.32 -7.95
C TYR A 337 8.40 7.69 -9.31
N LEU A 338 9.40 7.40 -10.15
CA LEU A 338 9.20 6.65 -11.39
C LEU A 338 9.03 5.14 -11.18
N GLN A 339 9.22 4.63 -9.96
CA GLN A 339 9.05 3.22 -9.63
C GLN A 339 7.67 2.86 -9.08
N GLN A 340 6.79 3.85 -8.91
CA GLN A 340 5.41 3.71 -8.42
C GLN A 340 4.63 2.61 -9.15
N SER A 341 3.92 1.75 -8.40
CA SER A 341 3.12 0.65 -8.97
C SER A 341 2.06 1.13 -9.97
N GLU A 342 1.51 2.33 -9.77
CA GLU A 342 0.50 2.93 -10.65
C GLU A 342 1.01 3.10 -12.09
N ILE A 343 2.31 3.33 -12.27
CA ILE A 343 2.93 3.46 -13.59
C ILE A 343 2.81 2.13 -14.33
N LEU A 344 3.18 1.02 -13.69
CA LEU A 344 3.09 -0.33 -14.26
C LEU A 344 1.62 -0.75 -14.46
N PHE A 345 0.76 -0.57 -13.46
CA PHE A 345 -0.65 -0.92 -13.55
C PHE A 345 -1.38 -0.16 -14.66
N SER A 346 -1.04 1.11 -14.86
CA SER A 346 -1.67 1.92 -15.89
C SER A 346 -1.30 1.55 -17.33
N MET A 347 -0.17 0.86 -17.54
CA MET A 347 0.13 0.26 -18.84
C MET A 347 -0.84 -0.89 -19.17
N GLY A 348 -1.46 -1.50 -18.15
CA GLY A 348 -2.51 -2.51 -18.23
C GLY A 348 -2.08 -3.84 -18.88
N PRO A 349 -2.55 -5.00 -18.42
CA PRO A 349 -2.14 -6.27 -19.02
C PRO A 349 -2.69 -6.47 -20.45
N GLY A 350 -3.77 -5.79 -20.80
CA GLY A 350 -4.61 -6.10 -21.97
C GLY A 350 -4.11 -5.63 -23.34
N ASN A 351 -2.84 -5.25 -23.51
CA ASN A 351 -2.29 -4.67 -24.76
C ASN A 351 -3.23 -3.62 -25.38
N SER A 352 -3.80 -2.75 -24.53
CA SER A 352 -4.71 -1.71 -24.98
C SER A 352 -3.92 -0.57 -25.61
N ARG A 353 -4.54 0.14 -26.56
CA ARG A 353 -3.93 1.33 -27.19
C ARG A 353 -3.48 2.35 -26.14
N GLU A 354 -4.35 2.66 -25.17
CA GLU A 354 -4.05 3.61 -24.10
C GLU A 354 -2.85 3.16 -23.25
N GLY A 355 -2.78 1.86 -22.93
CA GLY A 355 -1.66 1.27 -22.20
C GLY A 355 -0.32 1.46 -22.93
N HIS A 356 -0.31 1.27 -24.25
CA HIS A 356 0.87 1.51 -25.08
C HIS A 356 1.25 2.99 -25.16
N GLU A 357 0.27 3.90 -25.31
CA GLU A 357 0.52 5.34 -25.30
C GLU A 357 1.15 5.79 -23.98
N ARG A 358 0.64 5.30 -22.84
CA ARG A 358 1.23 5.54 -21.52
C ARG A 358 2.64 4.97 -21.41
N ALA A 359 2.88 3.75 -21.88
CA ALA A 359 4.21 3.15 -21.87
C ALA A 359 5.22 4.03 -22.62
N VAL A 360 4.91 4.48 -23.84
CA VAL A 360 5.77 5.39 -24.63
C VAL A 360 6.12 6.66 -23.85
N ASN A 361 5.14 7.23 -23.15
CA ASN A 361 5.36 8.40 -22.30
C ASN A 361 6.33 8.10 -21.14
N TYR A 362 6.10 7.01 -20.40
CA TYR A 362 6.94 6.64 -19.26
C TYR A 362 8.37 6.29 -19.66
N TYR A 363 8.57 5.62 -20.81
CA TYR A 363 9.91 5.40 -21.36
C TYR A 363 10.60 6.71 -21.75
N SER A 364 9.85 7.66 -22.31
CA SER A 364 10.41 8.97 -22.67
C SER A 364 10.92 9.73 -21.44
N ILE A 365 10.15 9.69 -20.34
CA ILE A 365 10.54 10.27 -19.05
C ILE A 365 11.77 9.56 -18.48
N LEU A 366 11.74 8.23 -18.41
CA LEU A 366 12.84 7.44 -17.86
C LEU A 366 14.13 7.62 -18.68
N SER A 367 14.01 7.77 -20.00
CA SER A 367 15.13 8.06 -20.90
C SER A 367 15.76 9.43 -20.63
N ASP A 368 14.96 10.49 -20.42
CA ASP A 368 15.51 11.81 -20.04
C ASP A 368 16.24 11.74 -18.69
N LEU A 369 15.63 11.07 -17.71
CA LEU A 369 16.24 10.91 -16.40
C LEU A 369 17.58 10.17 -16.53
N ARG A 370 17.60 9.08 -17.29
CA ARG A 370 18.81 8.29 -17.53
C ARG A 370 19.91 9.12 -18.21
N ARG A 371 19.56 9.93 -19.23
CA ARG A 371 20.51 10.89 -19.82
C ARG A 371 21.12 11.79 -18.74
N ALA A 372 20.31 12.36 -17.85
CA ALA A 372 20.81 13.23 -16.79
C ALA A 372 21.73 12.50 -15.79
N VAL A 373 21.45 11.22 -15.50
CA VAL A 373 22.34 10.35 -14.69
C VAL A 373 23.70 10.17 -15.39
N LEU A 374 23.68 9.86 -16.69
CA LEU A 374 24.91 9.66 -17.47
C LEU A 374 25.73 10.95 -17.62
N GLU A 375 25.08 12.11 -17.76
CA GLU A 375 25.76 13.42 -17.81
C GLU A 375 26.41 13.80 -16.48
N GLU A 376 25.83 13.44 -15.33
CA GLU A 376 26.43 13.67 -14.00
C GLU A 376 27.61 12.70 -13.73
N SER A 377 27.61 11.55 -14.41
CA SER A 377 28.69 10.57 -14.34
C SER A 377 29.91 10.99 -15.15
N ALA A 378 29.71 11.68 -16.28
CA ALA A 378 30.77 12.23 -17.12
C ALA A 378 31.51 13.37 -16.42
#